data_AF-A0A523YAC0-F1
#
_entry.id   AF-A0A523YAC0-F1
#
_cell.length_a   1.000
_cell.length_b   1.000
_cell.length_c   1.000
_cell.angle_alpha   90.00
_cell.angle_beta   90.00
_cell.angle_gamma   90.00
#
_symmetry.space_group_name_H-M   'P 1'
#
loop_
_entity.id
_entity.type
_entity.pdbx_description
1 polymer ?
#
loop_
_entity_poly.entity_id
_entity_poly.type
_entity_poly.pdbx_seq_one_letter_code
_entity_poly.pdbx_strand_id
1 'polypeptide(L)'
;MEKKIKKSVATLLAHIIKIDNRDVEKEAPLFCRIMGADFDCDPEEAEAFLKQAMQEEYDLDEHLAIINDALCDDKLSKMHLLEQVNHIIYSDTITPKDYEEFEKIKQALFSS
;
A
#
# COMPACT_ATOMS: atom_id res chain seq x y z
N MET A 1 11.25 6.75 8.11
CA MET A 1 11.33 5.49 7.32
C MET A 1 12.25 5.68 6.12
N GLU A 2 13.00 4.67 5.68
CA GLU A 2 13.86 4.79 4.47
C GLU A 2 13.01 4.96 3.19
N LYS A 3 13.52 5.73 2.23
CA LYS A 3 12.82 6.03 0.96
C LYS A 3 12.40 4.78 0.18
N LYS A 4 13.21 3.71 0.21
CA LYS A 4 12.90 2.44 -0.45
C LYS A 4 11.67 1.75 0.16
N ILE A 5 11.54 1.82 1.48
CA ILE A 5 10.40 1.25 2.21
C ILE A 5 9.16 2.11 1.95
N LYS A 6 9.26 3.44 2.02
CA LYS A 6 8.16 4.36 1.68
C LYS A 6 7.63 4.10 0.26
N LYS A 7 8.51 3.97 -0.72
CA LYS A 7 8.13 3.60 -2.10
C LYS A 7 7.40 2.26 -2.15
N SER A 8 7.88 1.26 -1.42
CA SER A 8 7.26 -0.07 -1.44
C SER A 8 5.88 -0.09 -0.79
N VAL A 9 5.71 0.61 0.33
CA VAL A 9 4.39 0.82 0.96
C VAL A 9 3.47 1.59 0.02
N ALA A 10 3.95 2.66 -0.60
CA ALA A 10 3.19 3.43 -1.56
C ALA A 10 2.73 2.58 -2.76
N THR A 11 3.61 1.75 -3.32
CA THR A 11 3.26 0.82 -4.41
C THR A 11 2.21 -0.20 -3.96
N LEU A 12 2.31 -0.74 -2.75
CA LEU A 12 1.32 -1.66 -2.18
C LEU A 12 -0.07 -0.99 -2.06
N LEU A 13 -0.13 0.22 -1.50
CA LEU A 13 -1.39 0.95 -1.35
C LEU A 13 -1.99 1.35 -2.73
N ALA A 14 -1.13 1.77 -3.67
CA ALA A 14 -1.53 2.11 -5.03
C ALA A 14 -1.99 0.88 -5.83
N HIS A 15 -1.51 -0.32 -5.47
CA HIS A 15 -1.91 -1.57 -6.11
C HIS A 15 -3.40 -1.84 -5.97
N ILE A 16 -3.96 -1.63 -4.78
CA ILE A 16 -5.39 -1.78 -4.53
C ILE A 16 -6.19 -0.81 -5.41
N ILE A 17 -5.78 0.46 -5.44
CA ILE A 17 -6.41 1.50 -6.29
C ILE A 17 -6.36 1.12 -7.77
N LYS A 18 -5.23 0.57 -8.24
CA LYS A 18 -5.02 0.16 -9.64
C LYS A 18 -5.86 -1.05 -10.03
N ILE A 19 -5.93 -2.07 -9.17
CA ILE A 19 -6.69 -3.30 -9.43
C ILE A 19 -8.19 -3.03 -9.53
N ASP A 20 -8.69 -2.10 -8.70
CA ASP A 20 -10.09 -1.72 -8.67
C ASP A 20 -10.45 -0.69 -9.75
N ASN A 21 -9.48 -0.27 -10.56
CA ASN A 21 -9.64 0.74 -11.61
C ASN A 21 -10.28 2.03 -11.07
N ARG A 22 -9.88 2.42 -9.85
CA ARG A 22 -10.42 3.60 -9.15
C ARG A 22 -9.87 4.89 -9.74
N ASP A 23 -10.63 5.96 -9.56
CA ASP A 23 -10.24 7.30 -9.97
C ASP A 23 -9.12 7.82 -9.05
N VAL A 24 -7.92 7.95 -9.62
CA VAL A 24 -6.72 8.40 -8.91
C VAL A 24 -6.92 9.77 -8.27
N GLU A 25 -7.64 10.68 -8.91
CA GLU A 25 -7.85 12.03 -8.38
C GLU A 25 -8.74 12.00 -7.12
N LYS A 26 -9.64 11.01 -7.00
CA LYS A 26 -10.49 10.83 -5.84
C LYS A 26 -9.77 10.13 -4.69
N GLU A 27 -8.92 9.15 -5.00
CA GLU A 27 -8.20 8.39 -3.98
C GLU A 27 -6.91 9.09 -3.50
N ALA A 28 -6.32 9.98 -4.31
CA ALA A 28 -5.07 10.67 -3.98
C ALA A 28 -5.09 11.40 -2.62
N PRO A 29 -6.16 12.13 -2.23
CA PRO A 29 -6.22 12.76 -0.90
C PRO A 29 -6.16 11.74 0.26
N LEU A 30 -6.86 10.61 0.14
CA LEU A 30 -6.84 9.55 1.15
C LEU A 30 -5.45 8.89 1.19
N PHE A 31 -4.92 8.55 0.02
CA PHE A 31 -3.59 7.97 -0.13
C PHE A 31 -2.49 8.85 0.49
N CYS A 32 -2.44 10.13 0.13
CA CYS A 32 -1.45 11.05 0.67
C CYS A 32 -1.61 11.26 2.17
N ARG A 33 -2.85 11.24 2.69
CA ARG A 33 -3.11 11.32 4.14
C ARG A 33 -2.55 10.11 4.88
N ILE A 34 -2.79 8.90 4.38
CA ILE A 34 -2.26 7.66 4.96
C ILE A 34 -0.72 7.68 4.91
N MET A 35 -0.14 8.00 3.75
CA MET A 35 1.31 8.09 3.58
C MET A 35 1.96 9.11 4.52
N GLY A 36 1.33 10.26 4.75
CA GLY A 36 1.83 11.27 5.68
C GLY A 36 1.67 10.89 7.15
N ALA A 37 0.47 10.43 7.54
CA ALA A 37 0.15 10.16 8.94
C ALA A 37 0.84 8.89 9.47
N ASP A 38 0.90 7.85 8.66
CA ASP A 38 1.33 6.52 9.09
C ASP A 38 2.76 6.18 8.67
N PHE A 39 3.29 6.86 7.65
CA PHE A 39 4.58 6.51 7.03
C PHE A 39 5.55 7.70 6.89
N ASP A 40 5.23 8.85 7.48
CA ASP A 40 6.08 10.05 7.53
C ASP A 40 6.53 10.49 6.13
N CYS A 41 5.63 10.39 5.14
CA CYS A 41 5.89 10.74 3.74
C CYS A 41 5.29 12.11 3.40
N ASP A 42 6.06 12.96 2.73
CA ASP A 42 5.59 14.26 2.29
C ASP A 42 4.46 14.11 1.25
N PRO A 43 3.41 14.96 1.27
CA PRO A 43 2.29 14.84 0.32
C PRO A 43 2.72 14.86 -1.15
N GLU A 44 3.72 15.68 -1.50
CA GLU A 44 4.27 15.73 -2.87
C GLU A 44 5.01 14.43 -3.24
N GLU A 45 5.73 13.84 -2.28
CA GLU A 45 6.42 12.55 -2.47
C GLU A 45 5.40 11.40 -2.62
N ALA A 46 4.38 11.38 -1.77
CA ALA A 46 3.30 10.40 -1.82
C ALA A 46 2.55 10.46 -3.16
N GLU A 47 2.17 11.66 -3.62
CA GLU A 47 1.47 11.83 -4.89
C GLU A 47 2.36 11.38 -6.07
N ALA A 48 3.67 11.66 -6.01
CA ALA A 48 4.61 11.19 -7.02
C ALA A 48 4.68 9.65 -7.06
N PHE A 49 4.72 8.97 -5.90
CA PHE A 49 4.69 7.51 -5.86
C PHE A 49 3.39 6.93 -6.41
N LEU A 50 2.24 7.54 -6.08
CA LEU A 50 0.96 7.11 -6.61
C LEU A 50 0.93 7.21 -8.14
N LYS A 51 1.33 8.35 -8.70
CA LYS A 51 1.41 8.55 -10.16
C LYS A 51 2.36 7.56 -10.82
N GLN A 52 3.52 7.29 -10.22
CA GLN A 52 4.46 6.30 -10.73
C GLN A 52 3.86 4.90 -10.74
N ALA A 53 3.27 4.44 -9.63
CA ALA A 53 2.66 3.11 -9.56
C ALA A 53 1.50 2.94 -10.56
N MET A 54 0.76 4.01 -10.85
CA MET A 54 -0.32 3.97 -11.84
C MET A 54 0.21 3.88 -13.29
N GLN A 55 1.35 4.49 -13.59
CA GLN A 55 1.92 4.56 -14.95
C GLN A 55 2.91 3.44 -15.27
N GLU A 56 3.65 2.97 -14.27
CA GLU A 56 4.72 1.99 -14.42
C GLU A 56 4.23 0.57 -14.09
N GLU A 57 4.90 -0.42 -14.68
CA GLU A 57 4.82 -1.80 -14.21
C GLU A 57 5.66 -1.95 -12.94
N TYR A 58 5.18 -2.74 -12.00
CA TYR A 58 5.87 -3.03 -10.76
C TYR A 58 5.63 -4.49 -10.37
N ASP A 59 6.58 -5.06 -9.63
CA ASP A 59 6.45 -6.37 -9.00
C ASP A 59 5.99 -6.18 -7.56
N LEU A 60 4.73 -6.56 -7.28
CA LEU A 60 4.17 -6.46 -5.94
C LEU A 60 4.92 -7.35 -4.95
N ASP A 61 5.32 -8.54 -5.38
CA ASP A 61 5.96 -9.52 -4.51
C ASP A 61 7.37 -9.02 -4.09
N GLU A 62 8.08 -8.33 -4.99
CA GLU A 62 9.34 -7.64 -4.64
C GLU A 62 9.12 -6.55 -3.57
N HIS A 63 8.09 -5.73 -3.74
CA HIS A 63 7.78 -4.68 -2.77
C HIS A 63 7.33 -5.23 -1.42
N LEU A 64 6.54 -6.32 -1.42
CA LEU A 64 6.15 -7.02 -0.20
C LEU A 64 7.37 -7.63 0.51
N ALA A 65 8.33 -8.18 -0.22
CA ALA A 65 9.58 -8.67 0.36
C ALA A 65 10.39 -7.54 1.01
N ILE A 66 10.53 -6.39 0.35
CA ILE A 66 11.21 -5.21 0.91
C ILE A 66 10.54 -4.74 2.20
N ILE A 67 9.20 -4.69 2.24
CA ILE A 67 8.45 -4.33 3.43
C ILE A 67 8.65 -5.37 4.53
N ASN A 68 8.56 -6.66 4.18
CA ASN A 68 8.70 -7.75 5.13
C ASN A 68 10.10 -7.77 5.77
N ASP A 69 11.16 -7.56 4.98
CA ASP A 69 12.53 -7.46 5.46
C ASP A 69 12.74 -6.25 6.38
N ALA A 70 12.12 -5.11 6.04
CA ALA A 70 12.21 -3.90 6.84
C ALA A 70 11.46 -3.99 8.17
N LEU A 71 10.31 -4.65 8.20
CA LEU A 71 9.51 -4.82 9.39
C LEU A 71 9.93 -6.05 10.21
N CYS A 72 10.54 -7.06 9.59
CA CYS A 72 11.03 -8.29 10.21
C CYS A 72 9.99 -8.88 11.20
N ASP A 73 10.31 -8.98 12.49
CA ASP A 73 9.41 -9.51 13.52
C ASP A 73 8.42 -8.48 14.11
N ASP A 74 8.39 -7.25 13.60
CA ASP A 74 7.48 -6.20 14.04
C ASP A 74 6.05 -6.44 13.53
N LYS A 75 5.37 -7.35 14.23
CA LYS A 75 3.97 -7.71 13.98
C LYS A 75 3.03 -6.52 14.14
N LEU A 76 3.33 -5.56 15.01
CA LEU A 76 2.47 -4.41 15.22
C LEU A 76 2.48 -3.49 13.99
N SER A 77 3.66 -3.18 13.46
CA SER A 77 3.79 -2.39 12.23
C SER A 77 3.18 -3.12 11.03
N LYS A 78 3.33 -4.45 10.93
CA LYS A 78 2.68 -5.26 9.89
C LYS A 78 1.14 -5.22 9.99
N MET A 79 0.60 -5.28 11.20
CA MET A 79 -0.85 -5.15 11.41
C MET A 79 -1.35 -3.74 11.08
N HIS A 80 -0.60 -2.71 11.45
CA HIS A 80 -0.92 -1.32 11.09
C HIS A 80 -0.96 -1.12 9.57
N LEU A 81 0.00 -1.70 8.84
CA LEU A 81 -0.01 -1.67 7.38
C LEU A 81 -1.24 -2.36 6.80
N LEU A 82 -1.63 -3.53 7.32
CA LEU A 82 -2.87 -4.20 6.90
C LEU A 82 -4.12 -3.38 7.20
N GLU A 83 -4.14 -2.65 8.32
CA GLU A 83 -5.24 -1.72 8.62
C GLU A 83 -5.34 -0.61 7.55
N GLN A 84 -4.22 -0.05 7.11
CA GLN A 84 -4.23 0.95 6.04
C GLN A 84 -4.63 0.39 4.68
N VAL A 85 -4.23 -0.85 4.35
CA VAL A 85 -4.71 -1.56 3.15
C VAL A 85 -6.24 -1.71 3.23
N ASN A 86 -6.79 -2.12 4.38
CA ASN A 86 -8.23 -2.20 4.58
C ASN A 86 -8.94 -0.85 4.45
N HIS A 87 -8.33 0.22 4.96
CA HIS A 87 -8.90 1.56 4.86
C HIS A 87 -9.04 2.02 3.40
N ILE A 88 -8.09 1.66 2.54
CA ILE A 88 -8.21 1.87 1.09
C ILE A 88 -9.29 0.96 0.52
N ILE A 89 -9.31 -0.33 0.84
CA ILE A 89 -10.34 -1.25 0.32
C ILE A 89 -11.76 -0.72 0.65
N TYR A 90 -12.00 -0.36 1.91
CA TYR A 90 -13.30 0.10 2.42
C TYR A 90 -13.66 1.54 2.03
N SER A 91 -12.75 2.30 1.39
CA SER A 91 -13.08 3.64 0.86
C SER A 91 -14.02 3.57 -0.35
N ASP A 92 -14.18 2.40 -0.96
CA ASP A 92 -15.08 2.14 -2.09
C ASP A 92 -15.90 0.85 -1.88
N THR A 93 -16.60 0.42 -2.91
CA THR A 93 -17.44 -0.78 -2.94
C THR A 93 -16.60 -2.04 -2.84
N ILE A 94 -16.74 -2.75 -1.72
CA ILE A 94 -16.02 -4.00 -1.44
C ILE A 94 -16.53 -5.12 -2.36
N THR A 95 -15.60 -5.83 -2.98
CA THR A 95 -15.82 -7.00 -3.82
C THR A 95 -15.13 -8.25 -3.24
N PRO A 96 -15.50 -9.47 -3.68
CA PRO A 96 -14.77 -10.67 -3.30
C PRO A 96 -13.29 -10.65 -3.68
N LYS A 97 -12.92 -9.93 -4.74
CA LYS A 97 -11.53 -9.81 -5.20
C LYS A 97 -10.67 -9.04 -4.19
N ASP A 98 -11.23 -8.03 -3.55
CA ASP A 98 -10.55 -7.28 -2.48
C ASP A 98 -10.13 -8.19 -1.32
N TYR A 99 -11.00 -9.15 -0.98
CA TYR A 99 -10.70 -10.12 0.08
C TYR A 99 -9.56 -11.06 -0.32
N GLU A 100 -9.54 -11.52 -1.58
CA GLU A 100 -8.45 -12.36 -2.11
C GLU A 100 -7.12 -11.61 -2.11
N GLU A 101 -7.11 -10.35 -2.58
CA GLU A 101 -5.90 -9.52 -2.58
C GLU A 101 -5.42 -9.21 -1.16
N PHE A 102 -6.34 -8.89 -0.25
CA PHE A 102 -6.00 -8.67 1.17
C PHE A 102 -5.36 -9.90 1.81
N GLU A 103 -5.93 -11.09 1.62
CA GLU A 103 -5.36 -12.32 2.17
C GLU A 103 -4.02 -12.66 1.53
N LYS A 104 -3.81 -12.39 0.23
CA LYS A 104 -2.51 -12.54 -0.42
C LYS A 104 -1.45 -11.64 0.22
N ILE A 105 -1.76 -10.35 0.40
CA ILE A 105 -0.86 -9.37 1.05
C ILE A 105 -0.54 -9.79 2.48
N LYS A 106 -1.56 -10.18 3.26
CA LYS A 106 -1.40 -10.65 4.62
C LYS A 106 -0.52 -11.90 4.69
N GLN A 107 -0.72 -12.88 3.81
CA GLN A 107 0.14 -14.06 3.77
C GLN A 107 1.58 -13.67 3.50
N ALA A 108 1.86 -12.79 2.54
CA ALA A 108 3.23 -12.36 2.22
C ALA A 108 3.92 -11.60 3.38
N LEU A 109 3.17 -10.78 4.12
CA LEU A 109 3.72 -10.04 5.27
C LEU A 109 3.96 -10.93 6.51
N PHE A 110 3.31 -12.09 6.60
CA PHE A 110 3.37 -12.98 7.77
C PHE A 110 3.89 -14.40 7.45
N SER A 111 4.39 -14.64 6.24
CA SER A 111 4.91 -15.94 5.80
C SER A 111 6.32 -16.27 6.32
N SER A 112 6.95 -15.34 7.04
CA SER A 112 8.27 -15.46 7.67
C SER A 112 8.16 -15.65 9.18
#